data_AF-A0A8T5HX54-F1
#
_entry.id   AF-A0A8T5HX54-F1
#
_cell.length_a   1.000
_cell.length_b   1.000
_cell.length_c   1.000
_cell.angle_alpha   90.00
_cell.angle_beta   90.00
_cell.angle_gamma   90.00
#
_symmetry.space_group_name_H-M   'P 1'
#
loop_
_entity.id
_entity.type
_entity.pdbx_description
1 polymer ?
#
loop_
_entity_poly.entity_id
_entity_poly.type
_entity_poly.pdbx_seq_one_letter_code
_entity_poly.pdbx_strand_id
1 'polypeptide(L)'
;MAKKSWWQKHFARDEHQEKIDIVKDLDAIVEYLEEINYDVKSILPELKKLMELEKERKVADSSITHINLETQASILDKLLEKYEFFQNDVDINGLRLKAIANQFLRNAKKHGLTDLVKEKKADQRWKFFW
;
A
#
# COMPACT_ATOMS: atom_id res chain seq x y z
N MET A 1 39.00 -7.32 31.25
CA MET A 1 37.55 -7.58 31.06
C MET A 1 36.82 -6.24 30.96
N ALA A 2 36.54 -5.76 29.76
CA ALA A 2 35.85 -4.48 29.57
C ALA A 2 34.35 -4.67 29.87
N LYS A 3 33.84 -3.96 30.88
CA LYS A 3 32.40 -3.88 31.20
C LYS A 3 31.69 -3.21 30.02
N LYS A 4 30.86 -3.97 29.30
CA LYS A 4 29.96 -3.41 28.26
C LYS A 4 29.10 -2.31 28.87
N SER A 5 29.06 -1.17 28.21
CA SER A 5 28.44 0.04 28.73
C SER A 5 26.91 -0.05 28.74
N TRP A 6 26.28 0.63 29.69
CA TRP A 6 24.85 0.65 29.97
C TRP A 6 24.00 1.01 28.73
N TRP A 7 24.48 1.91 27.87
CA TRP A 7 23.81 2.27 26.61
C TRP A 7 23.78 1.14 25.56
N GLN A 8 24.75 0.21 25.55
CA GLN A 8 24.73 -0.93 24.61
C GLN A 8 23.66 -1.98 24.98
N LYS A 9 23.13 -1.95 26.21
CA LYS A 9 22.02 -2.82 26.61
C LYS A 9 20.65 -2.27 26.22
N HIS A 10 20.51 -0.96 26.07
CA HIS A 10 19.25 -0.32 25.66
C HIS A 10 18.96 -0.43 24.16
N PHE A 11 19.98 -0.62 23.32
CA PHE A 11 19.79 -0.87 21.88
C PHE A 11 19.75 -2.37 21.51
N ALA A 12 19.86 -3.28 22.49
CA ALA A 12 19.98 -4.72 22.25
C ALA A 12 18.70 -5.54 22.54
N ARG A 13 17.61 -4.88 22.94
CA ARG A 13 16.28 -5.45 23.26
C ARG A 13 15.28 -4.31 23.06
N ASP A 14 14.30 -4.32 22.16
CA ASP A 14 13.49 -5.43 21.66
C ASP A 14 13.10 -5.17 20.20
N GLU A 15 13.75 -5.82 19.23
CA GLU A 15 12.98 -6.33 18.09
C GLU A 15 12.33 -7.61 18.60
N HIS A 16 11.20 -7.49 19.29
CA HIS A 16 10.18 -8.52 19.12
C HIS A 16 9.83 -8.47 17.63
N GLN A 17 10.58 -9.20 16.80
CA GLN A 17 10.10 -9.58 15.48
C GLN A 17 8.83 -10.34 15.78
N GLU A 18 7.69 -9.65 15.69
CA GLU A 18 6.39 -10.29 15.71
C GLU A 18 6.49 -11.51 14.82
N LYS A 19 6.07 -12.65 15.35
CA LYS A 19 6.17 -13.91 14.66
C LYS A 19 5.31 -13.77 13.40
N ILE A 20 5.95 -13.53 12.27
CA ILE A 20 5.28 -13.33 10.98
C ILE A 20 4.39 -14.54 10.73
N ASP A 21 3.08 -14.31 10.68
CA ASP A 21 2.11 -15.31 10.32
C ASP A 21 1.80 -15.17 8.84
N ILE A 22 2.52 -15.96 8.04
CA ILE A 22 2.46 -15.91 6.58
C ILE A 22 1.07 -16.22 6.06
N VAL A 23 0.34 -17.12 6.73
CA VAL A 23 -1.01 -17.49 6.28
C VAL A 23 -1.94 -16.31 6.53
N LYS A 24 -1.90 -15.73 7.72
CA LYS A 24 -2.69 -14.53 8.05
C LYS A 24 -2.37 -13.35 7.13
N ASP A 25 -1.10 -13.13 6.81
CA ASP A 25 -0.69 -12.05 5.89
C ASP A 25 -1.16 -12.30 4.46
N LEU A 26 -1.16 -13.55 3.99
CA LEU A 26 -1.71 -13.92 2.69
C LEU A 26 -3.24 -13.74 2.67
N ASP A 27 -3.94 -14.19 3.72
CA ASP A 27 -5.39 -14.04 3.84
C ASP A 27 -5.79 -12.55 3.82
N ALA A 28 -5.07 -11.69 4.54
CA ALA A 28 -5.31 -10.25 4.54
C ALA A 28 -5.09 -9.61 3.15
N ILE A 29 -4.08 -10.04 2.40
CA ILE A 29 -3.85 -9.57 1.02
C ILE A 29 -4.99 -10.04 0.11
N VAL A 30 -5.47 -11.28 0.27
CA VAL A 30 -6.60 -11.80 -0.50
C VAL A 30 -7.87 -11.01 -0.22
N GLU A 31 -8.22 -10.81 1.06
CA GLU A 31 -9.37 -10.01 1.49
C GLU A 31 -9.33 -8.60 0.90
N TYR A 32 -8.18 -7.92 1.02
CA TYR A 32 -7.97 -6.61 0.41
C TYR A 32 -8.21 -6.60 -1.11
N LEU A 33 -7.68 -7.60 -1.84
CA LEU A 33 -7.84 -7.68 -3.29
C LEU A 33 -9.29 -7.98 -3.72
N GLU A 34 -10.06 -8.67 -2.87
CA GLU A 34 -11.48 -8.90 -3.08
C GLU A 34 -12.30 -7.62 -2.85
N GLU A 35 -11.97 -6.86 -1.80
CA GLU A 35 -12.66 -5.62 -1.41
C GLU A 35 -12.38 -4.46 -2.38
N ILE A 36 -11.11 -4.23 -2.75
CA ILE A 36 -10.72 -3.11 -3.63
C ILE A 36 -11.42 -3.16 -4.99
N ASN A 37 -11.78 -4.35 -5.47
CA ASN A 37 -12.54 -4.52 -6.71
C ASN A 37 -13.90 -3.79 -6.64
N TYR A 38 -14.57 -3.84 -5.48
CA TYR A 38 -15.83 -3.15 -5.27
C TYR A 38 -15.62 -1.63 -5.16
N ASP A 39 -14.60 -1.21 -4.42
CA ASP A 39 -14.32 0.21 -4.20
C ASP A 39 -13.91 0.92 -5.48
N VAL A 40 -13.04 0.31 -6.29
CA VAL A 40 -12.64 0.86 -7.60
C VAL A 40 -13.83 0.96 -8.56
N LYS A 41 -14.72 -0.04 -8.57
CA LYS A 41 -15.97 0.03 -9.37
C LYS A 41 -16.85 1.19 -8.94
N SER A 42 -16.88 1.54 -7.66
CA SER A 42 -17.69 2.65 -7.12
C SER A 42 -17.19 4.04 -7.55
N ILE A 43 -15.91 4.17 -7.94
CA ILE A 43 -15.27 5.45 -8.28
C ILE A 43 -15.52 5.87 -9.73
N LEU A 44 -15.67 4.90 -10.63
CA LEU A 44 -15.84 5.18 -12.06
C LEU A 44 -17.03 6.13 -12.36
N PRO A 45 -18.22 5.98 -11.75
CA PRO A 45 -19.31 6.94 -11.94
C PRO A 45 -18.97 8.36 -11.50
N GLU A 46 -18.25 8.52 -10.38
CA GLU A 46 -17.85 9.84 -9.85
C GLU A 46 -16.84 10.53 -10.79
N LEU A 47 -15.85 9.79 -11.30
CA LEU A 47 -14.91 10.30 -12.30
C LEU A 47 -15.61 10.70 -13.60
N LYS A 48 -16.57 9.89 -14.08
CA LYS A 48 -17.38 10.24 -15.26
C LYS A 48 -18.18 11.51 -15.02
N LYS A 49 -18.80 11.64 -13.84
CA LYS A 49 -19.56 12.83 -13.46
C LYS A 49 -18.66 14.07 -13.41
N LEU A 50 -17.48 13.97 -12.80
CA LEU A 50 -16.51 15.06 -12.76
C LEU A 50 -16.06 15.47 -14.17
N MET A 51 -15.84 14.51 -15.05
CA MET A 51 -15.51 14.77 -16.46
C MET A 51 -16.62 15.51 -17.20
N GLU A 52 -17.89 15.13 -17.01
CA GLU A 52 -19.03 15.84 -17.63
C GLU A 52 -19.17 17.25 -17.08
N LEU A 53 -19.03 17.45 -15.76
CA LEU A 53 -19.04 18.79 -15.15
C LEU A 53 -17.92 19.67 -15.71
N GLU A 54 -16.74 19.09 -15.95
CA GLU A 54 -15.62 19.82 -16.52
C GLU A 54 -15.84 20.21 -17.99
N LYS A 55 -16.57 19.40 -18.76
CA LYS A 55 -17.00 19.77 -20.12
C LYS A 55 -18.02 20.90 -20.09
N GLU A 56 -19.00 20.83 -19.19
CA GLU A 56 -20.02 21.86 -19.00
C GLU A 56 -19.39 23.20 -18.59
N ARG A 57 -18.45 23.18 -17.64
CA ARG A 57 -17.74 24.38 -17.16
C ARG A 57 -17.10 25.18 -18.30
N LYS A 58 -16.55 24.50 -19.31
CA LYS A 58 -15.86 25.13 -20.45
C LYS A 58 -16.77 25.94 -21.36
N VAL A 59 -18.08 25.69 -21.31
CA VAL A 59 -19.08 26.35 -22.18
C VAL A 59 -20.11 27.14 -21.38
N ALA A 60 -19.99 27.19 -20.05
CA ALA A 60 -20.94 27.80 -19.15
C ALA A 60 -20.67 29.30 -18.91
N ASP A 61 -21.74 30.07 -18.76
CA ASP A 61 -21.68 31.47 -18.33
C ASP A 61 -21.43 31.60 -16.82
N SER A 62 -21.00 32.79 -16.39
CA SER A 62 -20.43 33.05 -15.05
C SER A 62 -21.22 32.54 -13.83
N SER A 63 -22.56 32.58 -13.85
CA SER A 63 -23.39 32.10 -12.74
C SER A 63 -23.47 30.57 -12.67
N ILE A 64 -23.46 29.89 -13.82
CA ILE A 64 -23.46 28.43 -13.93
C ILE A 64 -22.08 27.88 -13.56
N THR A 65 -21.01 28.63 -13.90
CA THR A 65 -19.64 28.27 -13.54
C THR A 65 -19.45 28.08 -12.04
N HIS A 66 -20.06 28.94 -11.21
CA HIS A 66 -19.94 28.85 -9.75
C HIS A 66 -20.51 27.55 -9.19
N ILE A 67 -21.78 27.25 -9.51
CA ILE A 67 -22.47 26.02 -9.04
C ILE A 67 -21.76 24.77 -9.57
N ASN A 68 -21.28 24.82 -10.81
CA ASN A 68 -20.51 23.73 -11.40
C ASN A 68 -19.24 23.47 -10.59
N LEU A 69 -18.45 24.50 -10.28
CA LEU A 69 -17.22 24.38 -9.50
C LEU A 69 -17.47 23.87 -8.08
N GLU A 70 -18.52 24.33 -7.40
CA GLU A 70 -18.92 23.81 -6.08
C GLU A 70 -19.26 22.31 -6.15
N THR A 71 -19.96 21.90 -7.21
CA THR A 71 -20.28 20.48 -7.44
C THR A 71 -19.04 19.65 -7.73
N GLN A 72 -18.11 20.17 -8.53
CA GLN A 72 -16.83 19.52 -8.79
C GLN A 72 -16.02 19.33 -7.51
N ALA A 73 -15.95 20.36 -6.65
CA ALA A 73 -15.24 20.30 -5.38
C ALA A 73 -15.80 19.18 -4.48
N SER A 74 -17.12 19.10 -4.33
CA SER A 74 -17.77 18.04 -3.56
C SER A 74 -17.48 16.62 -4.06
N ILE A 75 -17.33 16.43 -5.37
CA ILE A 75 -16.94 15.13 -5.96
C ILE A 75 -15.46 14.87 -5.74
N LEU A 76 -14.61 15.88 -5.92
CA LEU A 76 -13.18 15.78 -5.71
C LEU A 76 -12.84 15.41 -4.27
N ASP A 77 -13.49 16.01 -3.28
CA ASP A 77 -13.27 15.67 -1.86
C ASP A 77 -13.47 14.16 -1.61
N LYS A 78 -14.57 13.60 -2.11
CA LYS A 78 -14.88 12.16 -2.00
C LYS A 78 -13.88 11.28 -2.73
N LEU A 79 -13.43 11.72 -3.92
CA LEU A 79 -12.44 10.99 -4.69
C LEU A 79 -11.09 10.98 -3.96
N LEU A 80 -10.64 12.14 -3.49
CA LEU A 80 -9.37 12.28 -2.77
C LEU A 80 -9.35 11.40 -1.51
N GLU A 81 -10.41 11.43 -0.70
CA GLU A 81 -10.55 10.56 0.47
C GLU A 81 -10.42 9.08 0.11
N LYS A 82 -11.12 8.61 -0.94
CA LYS A 82 -11.02 7.21 -1.39
C LYS A 82 -9.62 6.83 -1.87
N TYR A 83 -8.97 7.71 -2.63
CA TYR A 83 -7.61 7.45 -3.13
C TYR A 83 -6.56 7.47 -2.00
N GLU A 84 -6.77 8.26 -0.95
CA GLU A 84 -5.95 8.22 0.26
C GLU A 84 -6.05 6.85 0.95
N PHE A 85 -7.27 6.32 1.15
CA PHE A 85 -7.46 4.98 1.71
C PHE A 85 -6.80 3.90 0.84
N PHE A 86 -6.97 3.95 -0.47
CA PHE A 86 -6.31 3.00 -1.38
C PHE A 86 -4.79 3.03 -1.27
N GLN A 87 -4.20 4.22 -1.22
CA GLN A 87 -2.76 4.32 -1.07
C GLN A 87 -2.29 3.69 0.23
N ASN A 88 -2.96 4.00 1.34
CA ASN A 88 -2.64 3.43 2.65
C ASN A 88 -2.76 1.89 2.64
N ASP A 89 -3.82 1.34 2.05
CA ASP A 89 -4.03 -0.10 1.98
C ASP A 89 -3.01 -0.80 1.06
N VAL A 90 -2.66 -0.18 -0.08
CA VAL A 90 -1.59 -0.66 -0.96
C VAL A 90 -0.27 -0.72 -0.18
N ASP A 91 0.06 0.33 0.57
CA ASP A 91 1.31 0.41 1.33
C ASP A 91 1.36 -0.65 2.44
N ILE A 92 0.27 -0.83 3.19
CA ILE A 92 0.15 -1.87 4.23
C ILE A 92 0.31 -3.27 3.63
N ASN A 93 -0.37 -3.56 2.53
CA ASN A 93 -0.28 -4.86 1.87
C ASN A 93 1.10 -5.08 1.23
N GLY A 94 1.75 -4.01 0.76
CA GLY A 94 3.14 -4.03 0.32
C GLY A 94 4.10 -4.45 1.43
N LEU A 95 3.90 -3.96 2.67
CA LEU A 95 4.67 -4.38 3.84
C LEU A 95 4.46 -5.86 4.17
N ARG A 96 3.21 -6.36 4.09
CA ARG A 96 2.91 -7.79 4.27
C ARG A 96 3.64 -8.65 3.24
N LEU A 97 3.59 -8.27 1.96
CA LEU A 97 4.26 -8.99 0.88
C LEU A 97 5.80 -9.02 1.08
N LYS A 98 6.36 -7.91 1.56
CA LYS A 98 7.78 -7.83 1.94
C LYS A 98 8.12 -8.78 3.09
N ALA A 99 7.27 -8.85 4.12
CA ALA A 99 7.45 -9.78 5.23
C ALA A 99 7.41 -11.24 4.73
N ILE A 100 6.43 -11.56 3.87
CA ILE A 100 6.27 -12.89 3.27
C ILE A 100 7.51 -13.31 2.47
N ALA A 101 7.98 -12.46 1.57
CA ALA A 101 9.13 -12.75 0.73
C ALA A 101 10.42 -12.91 1.55
N ASN A 102 10.62 -12.10 2.58
CA ASN A 102 11.76 -12.25 3.49
C ASN A 102 11.70 -13.58 4.26
N GLN A 103 10.52 -13.97 4.74
CA GLN A 103 10.34 -15.25 5.42
C GLN A 103 10.55 -16.43 4.46
N PHE A 104 10.11 -16.31 3.21
CA PHE A 104 10.40 -17.30 2.17
C PHE A 104 11.91 -17.50 1.98
N LEU A 105 12.69 -16.43 1.83
CA LEU A 105 14.16 -16.53 1.70
C LEU A 105 14.81 -17.16 2.95
N ARG A 106 14.31 -16.85 4.15
CA ARG A 106 14.77 -17.47 5.40
C ARG A 106 14.50 -18.99 5.38
N ASN A 107 13.30 -19.40 4.98
CA ASN A 107 12.90 -20.80 4.89
C ASN A 107 13.70 -21.55 3.81
N ALA A 108 13.85 -20.96 2.62
CA ALA A 108 14.62 -21.53 1.51
C ALA A 108 16.09 -21.77 1.91
N LYS A 109 16.72 -20.79 2.57
CA LYS A 109 18.08 -20.92 3.09
C LYS A 109 18.19 -22.06 4.11
N LYS A 110 17.23 -22.19 5.03
CA LYS A 110 17.20 -23.27 6.04
C LYS A 110 17.11 -24.67 5.42
N HIS A 111 16.49 -24.79 4.24
CA HIS A 111 16.35 -26.05 3.52
C HIS A 111 17.44 -26.27 2.45
N GLY A 112 18.53 -25.50 2.48
CA GLY A 112 19.68 -25.69 1.59
C GLY A 112 19.54 -25.11 0.19
N LEU A 113 18.48 -24.36 -0.12
CA LEU A 113 18.23 -23.74 -1.44
C LEU A 113 19.07 -22.45 -1.63
N THR A 114 20.39 -22.57 -1.51
CA THR A 114 21.31 -21.41 -1.48
C THR A 114 21.37 -20.66 -2.80
N ASP A 115 21.36 -21.38 -3.93
CA ASP A 115 21.40 -20.78 -5.27
C ASP A 115 20.13 -19.97 -5.56
N LEU A 116 18.96 -20.50 -5.19
CA LEU A 116 17.69 -19.79 -5.30
C LEU A 116 17.72 -18.49 -4.48
N VAL A 117 18.21 -18.54 -3.24
CA VAL A 117 18.32 -17.34 -2.40
C VAL A 117 19.26 -16.31 -3.02
N LYS A 118 20.39 -16.74 -3.60
CA LYS A 118 21.35 -15.85 -4.27
C LYS A 118 20.72 -15.19 -5.50
N GLU A 119 20.04 -15.96 -6.34
CA GLU A 119 19.32 -15.49 -7.51
C GLU A 119 18.30 -14.41 -7.11
N LYS A 120 17.44 -14.71 -6.13
CA LYS A 120 16.38 -13.77 -5.71
C LYS A 120 16.93 -12.52 -5.04
N LYS A 121 18.04 -12.59 -4.29
CA LYS A 121 18.69 -11.40 -3.72
C LYS A 121 19.34 -10.48 -4.75
N ALA A 122 19.71 -11.01 -5.92
CA ALA A 122 20.25 -10.21 -7.01
C ALA A 122 19.16 -9.38 -7.71
N ASP A 123 17.91 -9.87 -7.69
CA ASP A 123 16.74 -9.17 -8.25
C ASP A 123 16.38 -7.94 -7.40
N GLN A 124 16.29 -6.77 -8.04
CA GLN A 124 15.97 -5.50 -7.37
C GLN A 124 14.56 -5.51 -6.76
N ARG A 125 13.62 -6.25 -7.34
CA ARG A 125 12.23 -6.34 -6.84
C ARG A 125 12.17 -6.94 -5.44
N TRP A 126 13.07 -7.89 -5.15
CA TRP A 126 13.21 -8.53 -3.84
C TRP A 126 13.89 -7.65 -2.79
N LYS A 127 14.30 -6.43 -3.16
CA LYS A 127 14.82 -5.42 -2.25
C LYS A 127 13.75 -4.41 -1.83
N PHE A 128 12.57 -4.44 -2.46
CA PHE A 128 11.43 -3.60 -2.12
C PHE A 128 11.77 -2.09 -2.12
N PHE A 129 12.44 -1.64 -3.19
CA PHE A 129 12.77 -0.22 -3.44
C PHE A 129 11.72 0.49 -4.30
N TRP A 130 10.47 0.06 -4.20
CA TRP A 130 9.31 0.76 -4.79
C TRP A 130 8.67 1.67 -3.75
#